data_AF-A0A6C8NEK3-F1
#
_entry.id   AF-A0A6C8NEK3-F1
#
_cell.length_a   1.000
_cell.length_b   1.000
_cell.length_c   1.000
_cell.angle_alpha   90.00
_cell.angle_beta   90.00
_cell.angle_gamma   90.00
#
_symmetry.space_group_name_H-M   'P 1'
#
loop_
_entity.id
_entity.type
_entity.pdbx_description
1 polymer ?
#
loop_
_entity_poly.entity_id
_entity_poly.type
_entity_poly.pdbx_seq_one_letter_code
_entity_poly.pdbx_strand_id
1 'polypeptide(L)'
;MYVEYLEGEKHDSSGADISENHETFQDAGYLLTDVDLIIDIDNLSKEQIKDIISYFEIKTQIVWTERGAHFYFKKPSAFRGAKGICALGVEVEYKHVANTKSITIKRNGHLREIDNSGIREELPGIFKSIRKASDLNGLDEGDGRNQALFRHRTLIATISSWSRIVTFINNVIFATPLPRDEMDTISRDMEIKAVKDGEAAIADLIMKEKRIVKYSKQLFYFDGNEYISDDDQLKRLVFNYCNGQKTRYVDEVINQMHYRAKLIPDDDVFDIKLKNGILRDGKFIEIDYTDFTPYSIHAKYDPETEAVQIVDEYLNHLTDSDEDYKKFVLEMMGYCFVVDKEIKRMIGRFFILVGGGGNGKGTLLSIIRSILNQKNCTGLSIKNMTDERYFNVLQGRLANLGDDIQDEPINNEQMKVLKNISTCDFVEMRKLYGNAKSVEMTPTLIFTSNHIIKSFEKGDSYKRRVTWMPMFTKVSKKDKRFISNITNEKALQYWTKLVVEAYFRIYENEDFTKTSKVEEFNARYHEDNDSTLEFVHDLDILDVEGKRGPEIYEEYELWAEENGLNVQSRRALNTTIKSVLDLETKPVKINGKTARIYQKC
;
A
#
# COMPACT_ATOMS: atom_id res chain seq x y z
N MET A 1 -21.35 27.82 -29.26
CA MET A 1 -21.78 27.95 -30.67
C MET A 1 -23.19 27.40 -30.80
N TYR A 2 -23.93 27.90 -31.77
CA TYR A 2 -25.31 27.52 -32.06
C TYR A 2 -25.40 26.99 -33.48
N VAL A 3 -26.31 26.06 -33.71
CA VAL A 3 -26.59 25.46 -35.02
C VAL A 3 -28.01 25.78 -35.44
N GLU A 4 -28.21 26.05 -36.73
CA GLU A 4 -29.53 26.31 -37.31
C GLU A 4 -30.40 25.06 -37.27
N TYR A 5 -31.64 25.22 -36.82
CA TYR A 5 -32.70 24.23 -36.98
C TYR A 5 -33.68 24.71 -38.05
N LEU A 6 -34.19 23.79 -38.88
CA LEU A 6 -35.28 24.10 -39.79
C LEU A 6 -36.52 24.54 -38.98
N GLU A 7 -37.35 25.39 -39.58
CA GLU A 7 -38.49 26.01 -38.88
C GLU A 7 -39.42 24.95 -38.25
N GLY A 8 -39.60 25.05 -36.92
CA GLY A 8 -40.46 24.16 -36.14
C GLY A 8 -39.81 22.84 -35.70
N GLU A 9 -38.63 22.51 -36.22
CA GLU A 9 -37.89 21.28 -35.92
C GLU A 9 -37.21 21.32 -34.54
N LYS A 10 -36.82 20.13 -34.06
CA LYS A 10 -36.16 19.95 -32.75
C LYS A 10 -34.69 19.54 -32.83
N HIS A 11 -34.19 19.26 -34.03
CA HIS A 11 -32.85 18.76 -34.30
C HIS A 11 -32.27 19.43 -35.55
N ASP A 12 -30.96 19.46 -35.68
CA ASP A 12 -30.25 19.99 -36.84
C ASP A 12 -30.38 19.06 -38.06
N SER A 13 -30.46 19.65 -39.25
CA SER A 13 -30.32 18.93 -40.51
C SER A 13 -28.84 18.73 -40.87
N SER A 14 -28.54 17.69 -41.66
CA SER A 14 -27.17 17.47 -42.13
C SER A 14 -26.67 18.68 -42.93
N GLY A 15 -25.56 19.28 -42.48
CA GLY A 15 -24.97 20.47 -43.11
C GLY A 15 -25.55 21.81 -42.65
N ALA A 16 -26.27 21.86 -41.53
CA ALA A 16 -26.80 23.10 -40.96
C ALA A 16 -25.70 24.12 -40.62
N ASP A 17 -26.02 25.41 -40.81
CA ASP A 17 -25.11 26.52 -40.53
C ASP A 17 -24.86 26.67 -39.03
N ILE A 18 -23.65 27.12 -38.68
CA ILE A 18 -23.20 27.29 -37.29
C ILE A 18 -22.80 28.76 -37.08
N SER A 19 -23.17 29.32 -35.93
CA SER A 19 -22.89 30.70 -35.55
C SER A 19 -22.52 30.81 -34.08
N GLU A 20 -21.75 31.85 -33.72
CA GLU A 20 -21.49 32.18 -32.32
C GLU A 20 -22.71 32.81 -31.63
N ASN A 21 -23.65 33.37 -32.39
CA ASN A 21 -24.84 34.04 -31.89
C ASN A 21 -26.13 33.36 -32.39
N HIS A 22 -26.98 32.91 -31.47
CA HIS A 22 -28.26 32.26 -31.80
C HIS A 22 -29.27 33.19 -32.48
N GLU A 23 -29.07 34.51 -32.42
CA GLU A 23 -29.93 35.49 -33.09
C GLU A 23 -29.82 35.40 -34.62
N THR A 24 -28.74 34.82 -35.13
CA THR A 24 -28.54 34.62 -36.57
C THR A 24 -29.51 33.62 -37.20
N PHE A 25 -30.17 32.78 -36.38
CA PHE A 25 -31.10 31.76 -36.84
C PHE A 25 -32.51 32.01 -36.31
N GLN A 26 -33.52 31.65 -37.12
CA GLN A 26 -34.91 31.68 -36.67
C GLN A 26 -35.12 30.66 -35.55
N ASP A 27 -34.71 29.41 -35.79
CA ASP A 27 -34.70 28.32 -34.81
C ASP A 27 -33.27 27.81 -34.61
N ALA A 28 -32.90 27.49 -33.37
CA ALA A 28 -31.51 27.21 -33.02
C ALA A 28 -31.36 26.17 -31.91
N GLY A 29 -30.32 25.35 -32.07
CA GLY A 29 -29.77 24.47 -31.04
C GLY A 29 -28.45 25.01 -30.48
N TYR A 30 -28.22 24.84 -29.19
CA TYR A 30 -26.89 24.97 -28.59
C TYR A 30 -26.07 23.73 -28.90
N LEU A 31 -24.89 23.90 -29.52
CA LEU A 31 -23.99 22.81 -29.87
C LEU A 31 -23.22 22.35 -28.62
N LEU A 32 -23.32 21.07 -28.28
CA LEU A 32 -22.63 20.50 -27.12
C LEU A 32 -21.14 20.33 -27.39
N THR A 33 -20.34 20.58 -26.36
CA THR A 33 -18.90 20.30 -26.36
C THR A 33 -18.57 19.05 -25.53
N ASP A 34 -17.32 18.59 -25.58
CA ASP A 34 -16.86 17.45 -24.78
C ASP A 34 -16.97 17.65 -23.27
N VAL A 35 -17.06 18.92 -22.83
CA VAL A 35 -17.19 19.28 -21.40
C VAL A 35 -18.63 19.49 -20.96
N ASP A 36 -19.62 19.44 -21.86
CA ASP A 36 -21.03 19.64 -21.51
C ASP A 36 -21.71 18.33 -21.12
N LEU A 37 -22.46 18.38 -20.02
CA LEU A 37 -23.41 17.37 -19.61
C LEU A 37 -24.74 18.05 -19.28
N ILE A 38 -25.81 17.65 -19.98
CA ILE A 38 -27.13 18.19 -19.76
C ILE A 38 -28.00 17.12 -19.09
N ILE A 39 -28.66 17.52 -18.01
CA ILE A 39 -29.70 16.72 -17.36
C ILE A 39 -31.04 17.23 -17.87
N ASP A 40 -31.73 16.40 -18.64
CA ASP A 40 -33.09 16.66 -19.11
C ASP A 40 -34.08 16.02 -18.15
N ILE A 41 -34.99 16.85 -17.63
CA ILE A 41 -36.05 16.45 -16.71
C ILE A 41 -37.37 16.90 -17.34
N ASP A 42 -38.17 15.94 -17.79
CA ASP A 42 -39.47 16.17 -18.44
C ASP A 42 -40.64 15.47 -17.74
N ASN A 43 -40.37 14.73 -16.67
CA ASN A 43 -41.33 13.98 -15.87
C ASN A 43 -41.75 14.69 -14.57
N LEU A 44 -41.21 15.88 -14.28
CA LEU A 44 -41.57 16.70 -13.12
C LEU A 44 -42.26 17.99 -13.55
N SER A 45 -43.19 18.48 -12.72
CA SER A 45 -43.80 19.78 -12.95
C SER A 45 -42.78 20.92 -12.82
N LYS A 46 -43.07 22.07 -13.45
CA LYS A 46 -42.18 23.24 -13.34
C LYS A 46 -42.06 23.72 -11.89
N GLU A 47 -43.10 23.55 -11.08
CA GLU A 47 -43.07 23.86 -9.65
C GLU A 47 -42.11 22.93 -8.91
N GLN A 48 -42.17 21.62 -9.13
CA GLN A 48 -41.23 20.67 -8.51
C GLN A 48 -39.79 20.96 -8.95
N ILE A 49 -39.56 21.33 -10.21
CA ILE A 49 -38.23 21.72 -10.71
C ILE A 49 -37.75 23.01 -10.03
N LYS A 50 -38.62 24.01 -9.83
CA LYS A 50 -38.30 25.22 -9.06
C LYS A 50 -37.95 24.90 -7.60
N ASP A 51 -38.65 23.95 -6.99
CA ASP A 51 -38.34 23.47 -5.65
C ASP A 51 -36.97 22.78 -5.61
N ILE A 52 -36.59 21.99 -6.63
CA ILE A 52 -35.24 21.41 -6.74
C ILE A 52 -34.19 22.53 -6.75
N ILE A 53 -34.39 23.55 -7.61
CA ILE A 53 -33.45 24.68 -7.77
C ILE A 53 -33.28 25.41 -6.44
N SER A 54 -34.39 25.77 -5.78
CA SER A 54 -34.36 26.53 -4.53
C SER A 54 -33.83 25.70 -3.36
N TYR A 55 -34.26 24.45 -3.22
CA TYR A 55 -33.92 23.61 -2.07
C TYR A 55 -32.46 23.14 -2.08
N PHE A 56 -31.89 22.91 -3.28
CA PHE A 56 -30.49 22.50 -3.44
C PHE A 56 -29.57 23.63 -3.89
N GLU A 57 -30.08 24.86 -3.98
CA GLU A 57 -29.33 26.07 -4.33
C GLU A 57 -28.57 25.96 -5.66
N ILE A 58 -29.22 25.41 -6.69
CA ILE A 58 -28.62 25.20 -8.01
C ILE A 58 -28.45 26.54 -8.74
N LYS A 59 -27.24 26.81 -9.24
CA LYS A 59 -26.89 28.07 -9.93
C LYS A 59 -26.41 27.87 -11.36
N THR A 60 -26.44 26.63 -11.84
CA THR A 60 -26.08 26.31 -13.22
C THR A 60 -27.07 26.90 -14.23
N GLN A 61 -26.69 26.98 -15.50
CA GLN A 61 -27.62 27.40 -16.57
C GLN A 61 -28.78 26.41 -16.70
N ILE A 62 -30.00 26.95 -16.76
CA ILE A 62 -31.23 26.17 -16.90
C ILE A 62 -32.01 26.71 -18.09
N VAL A 63 -32.37 25.84 -19.03
CA VAL A 63 -33.20 26.20 -20.18
C VAL A 63 -34.56 25.53 -20.00
N TRP A 64 -35.60 26.33 -19.83
CA TRP A 64 -36.95 25.83 -19.59
C TRP A 64 -37.60 25.34 -20.88
N THR A 65 -38.22 24.17 -20.81
CA THR A 65 -38.94 23.56 -21.92
C THR A 65 -40.46 23.66 -21.69
N GLU A 66 -41.26 23.15 -22.62
CA GLU A 66 -42.71 23.05 -22.42
C GLU A 66 -43.04 22.09 -21.27
N ARG A 67 -42.29 21.00 -21.12
CA ARG A 67 -42.57 19.91 -20.15
C ARG A 67 -41.76 19.99 -18.87
N GLY A 68 -40.57 20.58 -18.90
CA GLY A 68 -39.68 20.65 -17.75
C GLY A 68 -38.48 21.56 -18.00
N ALA A 69 -37.26 21.06 -17.83
CA ALA A 69 -36.05 21.88 -17.96
C ALA A 69 -34.79 21.08 -18.32
N HIS A 70 -33.84 21.78 -18.95
CA HIS A 70 -32.50 21.30 -19.25
C HIS A 70 -31.49 21.99 -18.32
N PHE A 71 -30.83 21.22 -17.46
CA PHE A 71 -29.78 21.72 -16.57
C PHE A 71 -28.40 21.45 -17.18
N TYR A 72 -27.58 22.47 -17.30
CA TYR A 72 -26.28 22.37 -17.98
C TYR A 72 -25.15 22.30 -16.96
N PHE A 73 -24.46 21.18 -16.83
CA PHE A 73 -23.32 20.98 -15.93
C PHE A 73 -22.03 20.70 -16.70
N LYS A 74 -20.90 20.76 -15.99
CA LYS A 74 -19.64 20.20 -16.48
C LYS A 74 -19.70 18.68 -16.45
N LYS A 75 -19.27 18.06 -17.54
CA LYS A 75 -19.22 16.60 -17.69
C LYS A 75 -18.07 16.00 -16.87
N PRO A 76 -18.35 15.07 -15.94
CA PRO A 76 -17.30 14.34 -15.25
C PRO A 76 -16.43 13.51 -16.22
N SER A 77 -15.15 13.33 -15.88
CA SER A 77 -14.25 12.49 -16.67
C SER A 77 -14.79 11.07 -16.81
N ALA A 78 -14.77 10.54 -18.03
CA ALA A 78 -15.27 9.20 -18.38
C ALA A 78 -16.78 8.92 -18.16
N PHE A 79 -17.64 9.94 -18.02
CA PHE A 79 -19.10 9.73 -17.94
C PHE A 79 -19.68 9.12 -19.23
N ARG A 80 -20.51 8.05 -19.11
CA ARG A 80 -21.12 7.32 -20.25
C ARG A 80 -22.63 6.98 -20.07
N GLY A 81 -23.38 7.80 -19.35
CA GLY A 81 -24.82 7.59 -19.15
C GLY A 81 -25.69 8.22 -20.24
N ALA A 82 -26.80 7.58 -20.60
CA ALA A 82 -27.82 8.15 -21.50
C ALA A 82 -29.17 8.39 -20.79
N LYS A 83 -29.62 7.44 -19.97
CA LYS A 83 -30.86 7.56 -19.18
C LYS A 83 -30.73 6.76 -17.89
N GLY A 84 -31.38 7.21 -16.81
CA GLY A 84 -31.48 6.43 -15.58
C GLY A 84 -32.17 7.17 -14.45
N ILE A 85 -32.41 6.47 -13.34
CA ILE A 85 -32.92 7.08 -12.11
C ILE A 85 -31.78 7.81 -11.40
N CYS A 86 -31.95 9.10 -11.14
CA CYS A 86 -30.99 9.90 -10.39
C CYS A 86 -31.20 9.78 -8.88
N ALA A 87 -30.33 10.41 -8.07
CA ALA A 87 -30.41 10.33 -6.62
C ALA A 87 -31.70 10.95 -6.04
N LEU A 88 -32.36 11.86 -6.75
CA LEU A 88 -33.72 12.35 -6.42
C LEU A 88 -34.81 11.29 -6.64
N GLY A 89 -34.48 10.07 -7.07
CA GLY A 89 -35.44 9.00 -7.28
C GLY A 89 -36.32 9.19 -8.51
N VAL A 90 -35.95 10.11 -9.40
CA VAL A 90 -36.69 10.39 -10.64
C VAL A 90 -35.85 10.00 -11.85
N GLU A 91 -36.52 9.57 -12.91
CA GLU A 91 -35.86 9.30 -14.18
C GLU A 91 -35.38 10.60 -14.83
N VAL A 92 -34.13 10.60 -15.33
CA VAL A 92 -33.56 11.73 -16.07
C VAL A 92 -32.81 11.23 -17.31
N GLU A 93 -32.72 12.07 -18.33
CA GLU A 93 -31.90 11.81 -19.52
C GLU A 93 -30.60 12.62 -19.44
N TYR A 94 -29.47 11.96 -19.70
CA TYR A 94 -28.13 12.53 -19.68
C TYR A 94 -27.66 12.78 -21.11
N LYS A 95 -27.64 14.04 -21.53
CA LYS A 95 -27.27 14.48 -22.87
C LYS A 95 -25.84 14.99 -22.90
N HIS A 96 -25.03 14.43 -23.78
CA HIS A 96 -23.64 14.82 -23.99
C HIS A 96 -23.24 14.54 -25.44
N VAL A 97 -22.14 15.12 -25.92
CA VAL A 97 -21.74 15.06 -27.34
C VAL A 97 -21.77 13.66 -27.99
N ALA A 98 -21.47 12.60 -27.24
CA ALA A 98 -21.49 11.23 -27.77
C ALA A 98 -22.89 10.65 -28.06
N ASN A 99 -23.97 11.25 -27.52
CA ASN A 99 -25.35 10.81 -27.78
C ASN A 99 -26.26 11.94 -28.31
N THR A 100 -25.89 13.20 -28.10
CA THR A 100 -26.65 14.39 -28.48
C THR A 100 -25.68 15.44 -28.98
N LYS A 101 -25.82 15.90 -30.23
CA LYS A 101 -24.92 16.93 -30.79
C LYS A 101 -25.32 18.34 -30.40
N SER A 102 -26.61 18.63 -30.39
CA SER A 102 -27.15 19.94 -30.04
C SER A 102 -28.48 19.84 -29.31
N ILE A 103 -28.80 20.88 -28.54
CA ILE A 103 -30.01 20.96 -27.71
C ILE A 103 -30.77 22.23 -28.06
N THR A 104 -32.07 22.11 -28.34
CA THR A 104 -32.93 23.24 -28.70
C THR A 104 -32.91 24.35 -27.65
N ILE A 105 -32.59 25.58 -28.07
CA ILE A 105 -32.71 26.78 -27.23
C ILE A 105 -33.67 27.81 -27.81
N LYS A 106 -33.95 27.78 -29.12
CA LYS A 106 -34.86 28.70 -29.81
C LYS A 106 -35.74 27.90 -30.78
N ARG A 107 -37.05 28.14 -30.76
CA ARG A 107 -38.03 27.41 -31.60
C ARG A 107 -39.20 28.31 -31.99
N ASN A 108 -39.67 28.19 -33.23
CA ASN A 108 -40.64 29.10 -33.85
C ASN A 108 -40.26 30.58 -33.68
N GLY A 109 -38.98 30.93 -33.80
CA GLY A 109 -38.48 32.29 -33.59
C GLY A 109 -38.39 32.75 -32.13
N HIS A 110 -38.87 31.95 -31.18
CA HIS A 110 -38.90 32.30 -29.76
C HIS A 110 -37.78 31.62 -28.98
N LEU A 111 -36.97 32.41 -28.27
CA LEU A 111 -35.95 31.89 -27.36
C LEU A 111 -36.64 31.31 -26.11
N ARG A 112 -36.19 30.14 -25.68
CA ARG A 112 -36.63 29.55 -24.40
C ARG A 112 -36.19 30.45 -23.25
N GLU A 113 -36.94 30.41 -22.16
CA GLU A 113 -36.54 31.06 -20.91
C GLU A 113 -35.24 30.41 -20.40
N ILE A 114 -34.23 31.23 -20.10
CA ILE A 114 -32.90 30.79 -19.65
C ILE A 114 -32.55 31.47 -18.34
N ASP A 115 -32.35 30.67 -17.30
CA ASP A 115 -31.75 31.12 -16.05
C ASP A 115 -30.24 30.90 -16.06
N ASN A 116 -29.49 31.79 -15.39
CA ASN A 116 -28.04 31.64 -15.18
C ASN A 116 -27.24 31.39 -16.47
N SER A 117 -27.60 32.07 -17.55
CA SER A 117 -26.99 31.88 -18.87
C SER A 117 -25.46 31.89 -18.81
N GLY A 118 -24.84 30.87 -19.42
CA GLY A 118 -23.40 30.67 -19.47
C GLY A 118 -22.76 29.99 -18.25
N ILE A 119 -23.48 29.83 -17.14
CA ILE A 119 -22.93 29.20 -15.93
C ILE A 119 -22.97 27.67 -16.05
N ARG A 120 -21.87 27.00 -15.67
CA ARG A 120 -21.72 25.53 -15.64
C ARG A 120 -21.12 25.10 -14.30
N GLU A 121 -21.96 24.60 -13.41
CA GLU A 121 -21.52 24.00 -12.15
C GLU A 121 -20.97 22.58 -12.36
N GLU A 122 -20.22 22.07 -11.39
CA GLU A 122 -19.93 20.63 -11.32
C GLU A 122 -21.23 19.85 -11.07
N LEU A 123 -21.36 18.65 -11.63
CA LEU A 123 -22.57 17.83 -11.47
C LEU A 123 -22.84 17.53 -9.98
N PRO A 124 -23.93 18.05 -9.38
CA PRO A 124 -24.23 17.82 -7.97
C PRO A 124 -24.66 16.37 -7.74
N GLY A 125 -24.42 15.87 -6.52
CA GLY A 125 -24.73 14.49 -6.14
C GLY A 125 -26.19 14.09 -6.36
N ILE A 126 -27.12 15.04 -6.29
CA ILE A 126 -28.57 14.83 -6.47
C ILE A 126 -28.94 14.31 -7.87
N PHE A 127 -28.12 14.62 -8.89
CA PHE A 127 -28.34 14.17 -10.28
C PHE A 127 -27.47 12.98 -10.67
N LYS A 128 -26.69 12.40 -9.76
CA LYS A 128 -25.93 11.17 -10.06
C LYS A 128 -26.88 10.01 -10.31
N SER A 129 -26.59 9.23 -11.34
CA SER A 129 -27.37 8.03 -11.67
C SER A 129 -27.16 6.93 -10.61
N ILE A 130 -28.25 6.35 -10.13
CA ILE A 130 -28.26 5.34 -9.08
C ILE A 130 -28.67 4.00 -9.66
N ARG A 131 -27.72 3.06 -9.69
CA ARG A 131 -27.95 1.72 -10.22
C ARG A 131 -28.97 0.98 -9.33
N LYS A 132 -29.94 0.32 -9.96
CA LYS A 132 -31.04 -0.45 -9.30
C LYS A 132 -32.05 0.42 -8.52
N ALA A 133 -32.00 1.74 -8.62
CA ALA A 133 -33.07 2.58 -8.10
C ALA A 133 -34.33 2.43 -8.98
N SER A 134 -35.49 2.58 -8.34
CA SER A 134 -36.79 2.63 -8.99
C SER A 134 -37.27 4.07 -9.04
N ASP A 135 -38.15 4.38 -10.00
CA ASP A 135 -38.81 5.69 -10.04
C ASP A 135 -39.73 5.85 -8.83
N LEU A 136 -39.62 7.00 -8.18
CA LEU A 136 -40.34 7.40 -6.97
C LEU A 136 -41.36 8.50 -7.24
N ASN A 137 -41.37 9.06 -8.46
CA ASN A 137 -42.22 10.17 -8.81
C ASN A 137 -43.71 9.82 -8.70
N GLY A 138 -44.45 10.62 -7.94
CA GLY A 138 -45.90 10.51 -7.83
C GLY A 138 -46.42 9.32 -7.01
N LEU A 139 -45.57 8.61 -6.26
CA LEU A 139 -46.06 7.52 -5.40
C LEU A 139 -46.97 8.07 -4.27
N ASP A 140 -48.12 7.41 -4.07
CA ASP A 140 -49.14 7.79 -3.11
C ASP A 140 -49.29 6.75 -1.97
N GLU A 141 -50.24 6.99 -1.05
CA GLU A 141 -50.56 6.07 0.03
C GLU A 141 -51.18 4.78 -0.53
N GLY A 142 -50.57 3.64 -0.21
CA GLY A 142 -50.95 2.34 -0.75
C GLY A 142 -50.03 1.82 -1.86
N ASP A 143 -49.22 2.67 -2.50
CA ASP A 143 -48.29 2.28 -3.58
C ASP A 143 -46.97 1.65 -3.08
N GLY A 144 -46.83 1.49 -1.75
CA GLY A 144 -45.60 1.02 -1.13
C GLY A 144 -44.49 2.07 -1.07
N ARG A 145 -44.84 3.37 -1.14
CA ARG A 145 -43.90 4.51 -1.08
C ARG A 145 -42.90 4.44 0.09
N ASN A 146 -43.31 3.93 1.26
CA ASN A 146 -42.45 3.75 2.43
C ASN A 146 -41.29 2.78 2.15
N GLN A 147 -41.61 1.62 1.56
CA GLN A 147 -40.60 0.61 1.21
C GLN A 147 -39.71 1.09 0.07
N ALA A 148 -40.29 1.82 -0.90
CA ALA A 148 -39.55 2.40 -2.01
C ALA A 148 -38.55 3.46 -1.52
N LEU A 149 -38.97 4.39 -0.65
CA LEU A 149 -38.10 5.41 -0.07
C LEU A 149 -36.99 4.79 0.79
N PHE A 150 -37.33 3.78 1.59
CA PHE A 150 -36.35 3.08 2.42
C PHE A 150 -35.26 2.40 1.58
N ARG A 151 -35.65 1.66 0.53
CA ARG A 151 -34.70 1.03 -0.41
C ARG A 151 -33.84 2.08 -1.09
N HIS A 152 -34.45 3.17 -1.57
CA HIS A 152 -33.75 4.24 -2.25
C HIS A 152 -32.74 4.94 -1.33
N ARG A 153 -33.14 5.22 -0.08
CA ARG A 153 -32.27 5.78 0.97
C ARG A 153 -30.99 4.94 1.14
N THR A 154 -31.08 3.61 1.14
CA THR A 154 -29.91 2.73 1.21
C THR A 154 -29.00 2.89 -0.01
N LEU A 155 -29.57 3.04 -1.22
CA LEU A 155 -28.80 3.19 -2.45
C LEU A 155 -28.03 4.52 -2.53
N ILE A 156 -28.53 5.57 -1.86
CA ILE A 156 -27.93 6.91 -1.87
C ILE A 156 -27.12 7.25 -0.61
N ALA A 157 -26.93 6.30 0.31
CA ALA A 157 -26.33 6.54 1.63
C ALA A 157 -24.92 7.14 1.59
N THR A 158 -24.15 6.92 0.53
CA THR A 158 -22.79 7.46 0.35
C THR A 158 -22.76 8.90 -0.15
N ILE A 159 -23.91 9.49 -0.48
CA ILE A 159 -24.01 10.89 -0.91
C ILE A 159 -24.09 11.76 0.35
N SER A 160 -23.19 12.74 0.47
CA SER A 160 -23.08 13.60 1.66
C SER A 160 -24.36 14.33 2.05
N SER A 161 -25.25 14.58 1.07
CA SER A 161 -26.56 15.23 1.26
C SER A 161 -27.75 14.27 1.24
N TRP A 162 -27.55 12.96 1.48
CA TRP A 162 -28.62 11.96 1.35
C TRP A 162 -29.86 12.28 2.19
N SER A 163 -29.72 12.83 3.40
CA SER A 163 -30.85 13.18 4.27
C SER A 163 -31.72 14.30 3.70
N ARG A 164 -31.09 15.32 3.11
CA ARG A 164 -31.77 16.39 2.35
C ARG A 164 -32.48 15.82 1.12
N ILE A 165 -31.86 14.87 0.42
CA ILE A 165 -32.46 14.20 -0.74
C ILE A 165 -33.71 13.43 -0.33
N VAL A 166 -33.65 12.59 0.71
CA VAL A 166 -34.80 11.83 1.21
C VAL A 166 -35.93 12.78 1.63
N THR A 167 -35.59 13.87 2.35
CA THR A 167 -36.55 14.91 2.74
C THR A 167 -37.24 15.55 1.55
N PHE A 168 -36.48 15.88 0.52
CA PHE A 168 -37.02 16.44 -0.71
C PHE A 168 -37.94 15.45 -1.43
N ILE A 169 -37.53 14.18 -1.56
CA ILE A 169 -38.35 13.15 -2.20
C ILE A 169 -39.71 13.03 -1.51
N ASN A 170 -39.71 12.94 -0.18
CA ASN A 170 -40.93 12.81 0.59
C ASN A 170 -41.88 13.99 0.41
N ASN A 171 -41.35 15.21 0.39
CA ASN A 171 -42.17 16.42 0.43
C ASN A 171 -42.58 16.92 -0.96
N VAL A 172 -41.81 16.60 -2.00
CA VAL A 172 -41.95 17.20 -3.34
C VAL A 172 -42.14 16.15 -4.44
N ILE A 173 -41.50 14.98 -4.34
CA ILE A 173 -41.54 13.97 -5.41
C ILE A 173 -42.70 12.99 -5.23
N PHE A 174 -43.03 12.61 -3.99
CA PHE A 174 -44.23 11.82 -3.70
C PHE A 174 -45.51 12.62 -3.94
N ALA A 175 -46.59 11.92 -4.32
CA ALA A 175 -47.90 12.54 -4.47
C ALA A 175 -48.46 12.96 -3.11
N THR A 176 -48.30 12.09 -2.10
CA THR A 176 -48.64 12.38 -0.71
C THR A 176 -47.41 12.08 0.16
N PRO A 177 -46.95 13.05 0.98
CA PRO A 177 -45.82 12.84 1.88
C PRO A 177 -46.08 11.78 2.96
N LEU A 178 -45.02 11.13 3.43
CA LEU A 178 -45.07 10.30 4.63
C LEU A 178 -45.34 11.17 5.88
N PRO A 179 -46.09 10.63 6.86
CA PRO A 179 -46.19 11.19 8.20
C PRO A 179 -44.81 11.46 8.83
N ARG A 180 -44.75 12.48 9.70
CA ARG A 180 -43.47 12.92 10.31
C ARG A 180 -42.75 11.82 11.07
N ASP A 181 -43.47 10.94 11.76
CA ASP A 181 -42.92 9.81 12.52
C ASP A 181 -42.32 8.72 11.63
N GLU A 182 -42.95 8.42 10.48
CA GLU A 182 -42.38 7.52 9.46
C GLU A 182 -41.17 8.16 8.78
N MET A 183 -41.27 9.46 8.49
CA MET A 183 -40.19 10.23 7.89
C MET A 183 -38.99 10.35 8.83
N ASP A 184 -39.23 10.58 10.13
CA ASP A 184 -38.20 10.55 11.17
C ASP A 184 -37.56 9.17 11.26
N THR A 185 -38.32 8.09 11.03
CA THR A 185 -37.78 6.73 11.02
C THR A 185 -36.86 6.47 9.82
N ILE A 186 -37.15 7.05 8.65
CA ILE A 186 -36.35 6.92 7.43
C ILE A 186 -35.18 7.93 7.37
N SER A 187 -35.38 9.12 7.94
CA SER A 187 -34.44 10.25 7.96
C SER A 187 -33.48 10.23 9.13
N ARG A 188 -33.78 9.46 10.18
CA ARG A 188 -32.74 9.00 11.10
C ARG A 188 -31.64 8.39 10.24
N ASP A 189 -30.41 8.92 10.34
CA ASP A 189 -29.18 8.14 10.11
C ASP A 189 -29.51 6.76 10.59
N MET A 190 -29.59 5.78 9.68
CA MET A 190 -30.12 4.44 9.95
C MET A 190 -29.88 4.09 11.41
N GLU A 191 -30.82 4.48 12.27
CA GLU A 191 -30.78 4.07 13.64
C GLU A 191 -31.42 2.73 13.41
N ILE A 192 -30.58 1.78 12.99
CA ILE A 192 -30.57 0.51 13.65
C ILE A 192 -30.58 0.92 15.11
N LYS A 193 -31.79 1.07 15.67
CA LYS A 193 -31.95 1.16 17.09
C LYS A 193 -31.16 -0.05 17.52
N ALA A 194 -30.06 0.21 18.20
CA ALA A 194 -29.40 -0.74 19.06
C ALA A 194 -30.51 -1.26 19.97
N VAL A 195 -31.28 -2.22 19.48
CA VAL A 195 -32.06 -3.08 20.33
C VAL A 195 -31.00 -3.69 21.22
N LYS A 196 -31.31 -3.83 22.50
CA LYS A 196 -30.49 -4.66 23.39
C LYS A 196 -30.20 -5.97 22.62
N ASP A 197 -28.92 -6.28 22.39
CA ASP A 197 -28.44 -7.43 21.61
C ASP A 197 -28.44 -7.29 20.05
N GLY A 198 -28.44 -6.07 19.50
CA GLY A 198 -28.40 -5.77 18.05
C GLY A 198 -27.00 -5.58 17.42
N GLU A 199 -25.93 -5.71 18.21
CA GLU A 199 -24.55 -5.43 17.82
C GLU A 199 -24.08 -6.29 16.63
N ALA A 200 -24.51 -7.56 16.60
CA ALA A 200 -24.17 -8.49 15.54
C ALA A 200 -24.71 -8.07 14.16
N ALA A 201 -25.92 -7.49 14.11
CA ALA A 201 -26.52 -7.04 12.86
C ALA A 201 -25.80 -5.80 12.29
N ILE A 202 -25.37 -4.89 13.16
CA ILE A 202 -24.56 -3.74 12.76
C ILE A 202 -23.18 -4.19 12.30
N ALA A 203 -22.57 -5.14 13.02
CA ALA A 203 -21.31 -5.73 12.60
C ALA A 203 -21.43 -6.36 11.20
N ASP A 204 -22.46 -7.17 10.94
CA ASP A 204 -22.69 -7.82 9.65
C ASP A 204 -22.88 -6.80 8.51
N LEU A 205 -23.60 -5.70 8.76
CA LEU A 205 -23.76 -4.62 7.80
C LEU A 205 -22.42 -3.98 7.43
N ILE A 206 -21.66 -3.52 8.43
CA ILE A 206 -20.39 -2.83 8.22
C ILE A 206 -19.38 -3.78 7.58
N MET A 207 -19.32 -5.05 8.01
CA MET A 207 -18.43 -6.05 7.41
C MET A 207 -18.74 -6.27 5.93
N LYS A 208 -20.02 -6.27 5.54
CA LYS A 208 -20.42 -6.39 4.14
C LYS A 208 -20.05 -5.15 3.33
N GLU A 209 -20.41 -3.96 3.82
CA GLU A 209 -20.16 -2.69 3.10
C GLU A 209 -18.68 -2.37 2.95
N LYS A 210 -17.91 -2.54 4.04
CA LYS A 210 -16.48 -2.27 4.09
C LYS A 210 -15.64 -3.50 3.76
N ARG A 211 -16.27 -4.57 3.27
CA ARG A 211 -15.62 -5.84 2.88
C ARG A 211 -14.62 -6.34 3.94
N ILE A 212 -14.98 -6.25 5.21
CA ILE A 212 -14.06 -6.51 6.33
C ILE A 212 -13.60 -7.96 6.29
N VAL A 213 -12.29 -8.14 6.41
CA VAL A 213 -11.64 -9.45 6.58
C VAL A 213 -10.77 -9.44 7.82
N LYS A 214 -10.48 -10.62 8.35
CA LYS A 214 -9.55 -10.80 9.46
C LYS A 214 -8.32 -11.53 8.97
N TYR A 215 -7.17 -10.87 9.05
CA TYR A 215 -5.87 -11.43 8.68
C TYR A 215 -4.89 -11.17 9.82
N SER A 216 -4.08 -12.15 10.21
CA SER A 216 -3.09 -11.95 11.27
C SER A 216 -3.68 -11.42 12.59
N LYS A 217 -4.91 -11.85 12.91
CA LYS A 217 -5.75 -11.39 14.05
C LYS A 217 -6.20 -9.92 14.00
N GLN A 218 -5.82 -9.16 12.98
CA GLN A 218 -6.25 -7.78 12.78
C GLN A 218 -7.44 -7.73 11.82
N LEU A 219 -8.31 -6.73 11.98
CA LEU A 219 -9.38 -6.47 11.03
C LEU A 219 -8.87 -5.52 9.96
N PHE A 220 -9.06 -5.91 8.71
CA PHE A 220 -8.81 -5.06 7.56
C PHE A 220 -10.15 -4.68 6.95
N TYR A 221 -10.31 -3.42 6.59
CA TYR A 221 -11.50 -2.91 5.91
C TYR A 221 -11.10 -2.22 4.61
N PHE A 222 -11.92 -2.36 3.59
CA PHE A 222 -11.74 -1.69 2.30
C PHE A 222 -12.28 -0.26 2.38
N ASP A 223 -11.43 0.72 2.12
CA ASP A 223 -11.79 2.15 2.18
C ASP A 223 -12.36 2.70 0.86
N GLY A 224 -12.38 1.88 -0.19
CA GLY A 224 -12.75 2.25 -1.55
C GLY A 224 -11.58 2.14 -2.54
N ASN A 225 -10.35 2.15 -2.04
CA ASN A 225 -9.13 1.98 -2.83
C ASN A 225 -8.29 0.81 -2.31
N GLU A 226 -8.06 0.69 -1.01
CA GLU A 226 -7.19 -0.34 -0.44
C GLU A 226 -7.75 -0.93 0.85
N TYR A 227 -7.14 -2.03 1.30
CA TYR A 227 -7.41 -2.61 2.61
C TYR A 227 -6.54 -1.94 3.67
N ILE A 228 -7.18 -1.39 4.69
CA ILE A 228 -6.54 -0.68 5.80
C ILE A 228 -6.80 -1.46 7.09
N SER A 229 -5.75 -1.59 7.91
CA SER A 229 -5.84 -2.08 9.28
C SER A 229 -5.36 -0.97 10.23
N ASP A 230 -6.32 -0.22 10.76
CA ASP A 230 -6.09 0.84 11.74
C ASP A 230 -7.28 0.81 12.73
N ASP A 231 -7.01 0.38 13.96
CA ASP A 231 -8.04 0.17 14.99
C ASP A 231 -8.74 1.48 15.37
N ASP A 232 -8.02 2.61 15.39
CA ASP A 232 -8.60 3.92 15.72
C ASP A 232 -9.50 4.43 14.60
N GLN A 233 -9.08 4.28 13.35
CA GLN A 233 -9.92 4.63 12.20
C GLN A 233 -11.13 3.72 12.08
N LEU A 234 -10.96 2.41 12.30
CA LEU A 234 -12.07 1.46 12.33
C LEU A 234 -13.04 1.81 13.46
N LYS A 235 -12.55 2.14 14.66
CA LYS A 235 -13.39 2.55 15.79
C LYS A 235 -14.18 3.82 15.48
N ARG A 236 -13.56 4.83 14.86
CA ARG A 236 -14.26 6.05 14.40
C ARG A 236 -15.30 5.74 13.32
N LEU A 237 -14.96 4.85 12.38
CA LEU A 237 -15.89 4.40 11.34
C LEU A 237 -17.10 3.74 11.99
N VAL A 238 -16.91 2.75 12.87
CA VAL A 238 -18.01 2.06 13.58
C VAL A 238 -18.79 3.03 14.46
N PHE A 239 -18.14 3.96 15.15
CA PHE A 239 -18.80 4.99 15.94
C PHE A 239 -19.79 5.81 15.10
N ASN A 240 -19.43 6.17 13.86
CA ASN A 240 -20.32 6.89 12.95
C ASN A 240 -21.55 6.05 12.54
N TYR A 241 -21.41 4.73 12.38
CA TYR A 241 -22.55 3.82 12.16
C TYR A 241 -23.42 3.63 13.40
N CYS A 242 -22.85 3.81 14.60
CA CYS A 242 -23.50 3.64 15.89
C CYS A 242 -23.82 4.99 16.57
N ASN A 243 -24.11 6.03 15.78
CA ASN A 243 -24.30 7.39 16.30
C ASN A 243 -25.32 7.42 17.46
N GLY A 244 -25.02 8.15 18.52
CA GLY A 244 -25.85 8.22 19.74
C GLY A 244 -25.69 7.06 20.74
N GLN A 245 -24.91 6.01 20.42
CA GLN A 245 -24.67 4.88 21.33
C GLN A 245 -23.51 5.11 22.30
N LYS A 246 -23.50 4.37 23.42
CA LYS A 246 -22.39 4.37 24.38
C LYS A 246 -21.15 3.70 23.79
N THR A 247 -19.96 4.10 24.23
CA THR A 247 -18.68 3.49 23.81
C THR A 247 -18.68 1.97 23.92
N ARG A 248 -19.26 1.40 24.99
CA ARG A 248 -19.37 -0.05 25.19
C ARG A 248 -20.10 -0.76 24.04
N TYR A 249 -21.11 -0.14 23.45
CA TYR A 249 -21.85 -0.70 22.32
C TYR A 249 -20.98 -0.72 21.05
N VAL A 250 -20.24 0.36 20.80
CA VAL A 250 -19.27 0.45 19.69
C VAL A 250 -18.18 -0.62 19.84
N ASP A 251 -17.63 -0.77 21.04
CA ASP A 251 -16.62 -1.78 21.34
C ASP A 251 -17.18 -3.20 21.12
N GLU A 252 -18.44 -3.45 21.51
CA GLU A 252 -19.09 -4.74 21.29
C GLU A 252 -19.33 -5.02 19.81
N VAL A 253 -19.73 -4.03 19.01
CA VAL A 253 -19.84 -4.18 17.54
C VAL A 253 -18.50 -4.59 16.92
N ILE A 254 -17.39 -3.98 17.35
CA ILE A 254 -16.04 -4.35 16.89
C ILE A 254 -15.69 -5.78 17.33
N ASN A 255 -16.02 -6.17 18.57
CA ASN A 255 -15.84 -7.55 19.03
C ASN A 255 -16.61 -8.55 18.17
N GLN A 256 -17.86 -8.25 17.83
CA GLN A 256 -18.67 -9.07 16.92
C GLN A 256 -18.00 -9.22 15.54
N MET A 257 -17.38 -8.17 15.00
CA MET A 257 -16.60 -8.26 13.77
C MET A 257 -15.39 -9.20 13.93
N HIS A 258 -14.67 -9.13 15.05
CA HIS A 258 -13.56 -10.05 15.30
C HIS A 258 -13.97 -11.52 15.32
N TYR A 259 -15.21 -11.84 15.72
CA TYR A 259 -15.73 -13.20 15.75
C TYR A 259 -16.27 -13.67 14.39
N ARG A 260 -16.77 -12.75 13.55
CA ARG A 260 -17.59 -13.07 12.38
C ARG A 260 -16.94 -12.73 11.03
N ALA A 261 -15.92 -11.87 11.02
CA ALA A 261 -15.24 -11.47 9.78
C ALA A 261 -14.62 -12.69 9.08
N LYS A 262 -14.62 -12.66 7.74
CA LYS A 262 -13.98 -13.68 6.92
C LYS A 262 -12.51 -13.81 7.33
N LEU A 263 -12.11 -14.98 7.82
CA LEU A 263 -10.72 -15.27 8.15
C LEU A 263 -9.93 -15.49 6.85
N ILE A 264 -8.84 -14.76 6.71
CA ILE A 264 -7.83 -15.01 5.70
C ILE A 264 -6.75 -15.88 6.35
N PRO A 265 -6.41 -17.03 5.74
CA PRO A 265 -5.31 -17.88 6.21
C PRO A 265 -4.00 -17.10 6.36
N ASP A 266 -3.24 -17.40 7.42
CA ASP A 266 -1.96 -16.72 7.68
C ASP A 266 -0.84 -17.20 6.71
N ASP A 267 -1.07 -18.30 5.98
CA ASP A 267 -0.17 -18.91 5.02
C ASP A 267 -0.42 -18.51 3.56
N ASP A 268 -1.51 -17.78 3.28
CA ASP A 268 -1.81 -17.21 1.97
C ASP A 268 -0.67 -16.27 1.51
N VAL A 269 -0.35 -16.33 0.22
CA VAL A 269 0.57 -15.40 -0.45
C VAL A 269 -0.26 -14.34 -1.15
N PHE A 270 0.09 -13.07 -0.94
CA PHE A 270 -0.66 -11.93 -1.49
C PHE A 270 0.19 -11.15 -2.47
N ASP A 271 -0.42 -10.69 -3.56
CA ASP A 271 0.23 -9.75 -4.47
C ASP A 271 0.48 -8.40 -3.80
N ILE A 272 1.46 -7.67 -4.32
CA ILE A 272 1.68 -6.28 -3.91
C ILE A 272 0.88 -5.36 -4.81
N LYS A 273 -0.08 -4.65 -4.23
CA LYS A 273 -0.89 -3.66 -4.94
C LYS A 273 -0.13 -2.35 -5.13
N LEU A 274 -0.04 -1.90 -6.37
CA LEU A 274 0.32 -0.53 -6.77
C LEU A 274 -0.96 0.25 -7.14
N LYS A 275 -0.86 1.56 -7.38
CA LYS A 275 -2.00 2.40 -7.78
C LYS A 275 -2.64 2.02 -9.12
N ASN A 276 -1.89 1.38 -10.01
CA ASN A 276 -2.32 1.02 -11.37
C ASN A 276 -2.22 -0.48 -11.67
N GLY A 277 -1.96 -1.33 -10.69
CA GLY A 277 -1.80 -2.76 -10.93
C GLY A 277 -1.27 -3.52 -9.73
N ILE A 278 -0.76 -4.72 -9.99
CA ILE A 278 -0.17 -5.60 -8.99
C ILE A 278 1.19 -6.11 -9.43
N LEU A 279 2.04 -6.45 -8.47
CA LEU A 279 3.22 -7.27 -8.69
C LEU A 279 2.94 -8.71 -8.29
N ARG A 280 3.21 -9.62 -9.22
CA ARG A 280 3.02 -11.06 -9.07
C ARG A 280 4.09 -11.79 -9.87
N ASP A 281 4.75 -12.77 -9.25
CA ASP A 281 5.69 -13.69 -9.91
C ASP A 281 6.71 -13.00 -10.83
N GLY A 282 7.35 -11.94 -10.33
CA GLY A 282 8.37 -11.21 -11.08
C GLY A 282 7.84 -10.33 -12.21
N LYS A 283 6.54 -10.03 -12.23
CA LYS A 283 5.89 -9.24 -13.28
C LYS A 283 4.95 -8.19 -12.70
N PHE A 284 4.77 -7.11 -13.46
CA PHE A 284 3.69 -6.16 -13.23
C PHE A 284 2.49 -6.50 -14.11
N ILE A 285 1.30 -6.49 -13.51
CA ILE A 285 0.03 -6.73 -14.18
C ILE A 285 -0.85 -5.49 -13.96
N GLU A 286 -1.16 -4.77 -15.05
CA GLU A 286 -2.04 -3.60 -15.00
C GLU A 286 -3.49 -4.05 -14.81
N ILE A 287 -4.07 -3.68 -13.67
CA ILE A 287 -5.45 -4.04 -13.30
C ILE A 287 -5.95 -3.16 -12.16
N ASP A 288 -7.24 -2.86 -12.14
CA ASP A 288 -7.90 -2.31 -10.95
C ASP A 288 -8.12 -3.43 -9.92
N TYR A 289 -7.09 -3.70 -9.12
CA TYR A 289 -7.09 -4.78 -8.14
C TYR A 289 -7.87 -4.40 -6.89
N THR A 290 -9.01 -5.06 -6.66
CA THR A 290 -9.87 -4.79 -5.50
C THR A 290 -9.93 -5.95 -4.50
N ASP A 291 -9.20 -7.04 -4.74
CA ASP A 291 -9.12 -8.17 -3.82
C ASP A 291 -8.24 -7.86 -2.60
N PHE A 292 -8.34 -8.71 -1.58
CA PHE A 292 -7.59 -8.51 -0.35
C PHE A 292 -6.09 -8.69 -0.58
N THR A 293 -5.33 -7.69 -0.13
CA THR A 293 -3.89 -7.81 0.13
C THR A 293 -3.54 -6.89 1.30
N PRO A 294 -2.70 -7.33 2.25
CA PRO A 294 -2.15 -6.44 3.26
C PRO A 294 -1.08 -5.49 2.67
N TYR A 295 -0.59 -5.77 1.47
CA TYR A 295 0.53 -5.08 0.83
C TYR A 295 0.03 -4.12 -0.24
N SER A 296 -0.12 -2.85 0.13
CA SER A 296 -0.49 -1.79 -0.81
C SER A 296 0.48 -0.63 -0.73
N ILE A 297 0.91 -0.17 -1.91
CA ILE A 297 1.90 0.87 -2.11
C ILE A 297 1.27 2.01 -2.93
N HIS A 298 1.43 3.24 -2.45
CA HIS A 298 0.77 4.44 -2.99
C HIS A 298 1.53 5.07 -4.17
N ALA A 299 2.17 4.25 -4.99
CA ALA A 299 2.90 4.65 -6.20
C ALA A 299 2.35 3.92 -7.43
N LYS A 300 2.55 4.51 -8.61
CA LYS A 300 2.27 3.87 -9.90
C LYS A 300 3.56 3.29 -10.45
N TYR A 301 3.50 2.15 -11.12
CA TYR A 301 4.60 1.72 -11.97
C TYR A 301 4.37 2.23 -13.39
N ASP A 302 5.37 2.90 -13.95
CA ASP A 302 5.38 3.36 -15.34
C ASP A 302 6.79 3.16 -15.90
N PRO A 303 7.00 2.23 -16.85
CA PRO A 303 8.31 1.96 -17.45
C PRO A 303 8.87 3.17 -18.21
N GLU A 304 8.02 4.11 -18.64
CA GLU A 304 8.42 5.32 -19.37
C GLU A 304 8.72 6.50 -18.44
N THR A 305 8.75 6.29 -17.12
CA THR A 305 9.08 7.35 -16.15
C THR A 305 10.44 7.96 -16.46
N GLU A 306 10.46 9.30 -16.59
CA GLU A 306 11.67 10.09 -16.80
C GLU A 306 12.66 9.97 -15.63
N ALA A 307 13.94 9.93 -15.96
CA ALA A 307 15.01 9.91 -14.96
C ALA A 307 15.02 11.20 -14.15
N VAL A 308 15.28 11.07 -12.84
CA VAL A 308 15.37 12.21 -11.92
C VAL A 308 16.80 12.30 -11.40
N GLN A 309 17.52 13.32 -11.85
CA GLN A 309 18.96 13.49 -11.61
C GLN A 309 19.39 13.30 -10.13
N ILE A 310 18.64 13.85 -9.16
CA ILE A 310 19.00 13.72 -7.73
C ILE A 310 18.99 12.26 -7.24
N VAL A 311 18.17 11.40 -7.86
CA VAL A 311 18.10 9.95 -7.57
C VAL A 311 19.35 9.27 -8.08
N ASP A 312 19.73 9.53 -9.35
CA ASP A 312 20.92 8.95 -9.96
C ASP A 312 22.20 9.41 -9.24
N GLU A 313 22.29 10.71 -8.91
CA GLU A 313 23.40 11.26 -8.13
C GLU A 313 23.53 10.61 -6.75
N TYR A 314 22.41 10.32 -6.09
CA TYR A 314 22.42 9.63 -4.80
C TYR A 314 22.82 8.16 -4.93
N LEU A 315 22.36 7.44 -5.95
CA LEU A 315 22.81 6.08 -6.22
C LEU A 315 24.31 6.04 -6.52
N ASN A 316 24.80 6.96 -7.35
CA ASN A 316 26.23 7.14 -7.64
C ASN A 316 27.03 7.41 -6.36
N HIS A 317 26.48 8.25 -5.47
CA HIS A 317 27.08 8.52 -4.16
C HIS A 317 27.22 7.21 -3.37
N LEU A 318 26.11 6.52 -3.09
CA LEU A 318 26.12 5.31 -2.26
C LEU A 318 27.08 4.22 -2.73
N THR A 319 27.26 4.10 -4.05
CA THR A 319 27.94 2.97 -4.71
C THR A 319 29.33 3.31 -5.22
N ASP A 320 29.79 4.54 -5.00
CA ASP A 320 31.01 5.06 -5.62
C ASP A 320 30.99 4.82 -7.14
N SER A 321 29.83 5.17 -7.72
CA SER A 321 29.47 5.10 -9.14
C SER A 321 29.57 3.71 -9.80
N ASP A 322 29.70 2.63 -9.03
CA ASP A 322 29.77 1.25 -9.54
C ASP A 322 28.40 0.76 -10.01
N GLU A 323 28.27 0.41 -11.29
CA GLU A 323 26.97 0.06 -11.90
C GLU A 323 26.37 -1.23 -11.33
N ASP A 324 27.19 -2.24 -11.09
CA ASP A 324 26.69 -3.52 -10.54
C ASP A 324 26.31 -3.36 -9.07
N TYR A 325 27.00 -2.51 -8.31
CA TYR A 325 26.59 -2.18 -6.97
C TYR A 325 25.30 -1.33 -6.94
N LYS A 326 25.07 -0.44 -7.92
CA LYS A 326 23.75 0.25 -8.06
C LYS A 326 22.63 -0.75 -8.29
N LYS A 327 22.83 -1.71 -9.20
CA LYS A 327 21.86 -2.79 -9.44
C LYS A 327 21.61 -3.57 -8.15
N PHE A 328 22.65 -3.94 -7.42
CA PHE A 328 22.53 -4.64 -6.13
C PHE A 328 21.74 -3.84 -5.11
N VAL A 329 21.99 -2.53 -4.96
CA VAL A 329 21.24 -1.66 -4.03
C VAL A 329 19.76 -1.60 -4.43
N LEU A 330 19.48 -1.43 -5.72
CA LEU A 330 18.10 -1.42 -6.23
C LEU A 330 17.42 -2.78 -6.06
N GLU A 331 18.15 -3.89 -6.23
CA GLU A 331 17.66 -5.24 -5.99
C GLU A 331 17.40 -5.48 -4.51
N MET A 332 18.25 -5.00 -3.59
CA MET A 332 17.93 -5.03 -2.16
C MET A 332 16.59 -4.34 -1.86
N MET A 333 16.33 -3.19 -2.50
CA MET A 333 15.05 -2.50 -2.40
C MET A 333 13.90 -3.30 -3.06
N GLY A 334 14.15 -3.90 -4.23
CA GLY A 334 13.19 -4.76 -4.96
C GLY A 334 12.89 -6.06 -4.23
N TYR A 335 13.81 -6.57 -3.42
CA TYR A 335 13.63 -7.76 -2.60
C TYR A 335 12.58 -7.55 -1.51
N CYS A 336 12.34 -6.30 -1.08
CA CYS A 336 11.20 -5.94 -0.23
C CYS A 336 9.84 -6.22 -0.90
N PHE A 337 9.80 -6.33 -2.23
CA PHE A 337 8.59 -6.63 -2.99
C PHE A 337 8.42 -8.15 -3.24
N VAL A 338 9.41 -8.97 -2.86
CA VAL A 338 9.32 -10.42 -2.95
C VAL A 338 8.54 -10.95 -1.75
N VAL A 339 7.38 -11.54 -2.02
CA VAL A 339 6.49 -12.14 -1.02
C VAL A 339 6.32 -13.66 -1.23
N ASP A 340 6.85 -14.19 -2.33
CA ASP A 340 6.99 -15.61 -2.57
C ASP A 340 8.02 -16.20 -1.58
N LYS A 341 7.55 -17.13 -0.75
CA LYS A 341 8.34 -17.78 0.29
C LYS A 341 9.44 -18.68 -0.29
N GLU A 342 9.24 -19.29 -1.45
CA GLU A 342 10.22 -20.18 -2.07
C GLU A 342 11.41 -19.39 -2.61
N ILE A 343 11.15 -18.26 -3.28
CA ILE A 343 12.21 -17.34 -3.72
C ILE A 343 12.95 -16.76 -2.50
N LYS A 344 12.23 -16.35 -1.45
CA LYS A 344 12.83 -15.90 -0.19
C LYS A 344 13.71 -16.97 0.46
N ARG A 345 13.25 -18.23 0.53
CA ARG A 345 13.98 -19.38 1.09
C ARG A 345 15.30 -19.62 0.38
N MET A 346 15.23 -19.63 -0.94
CA MET A 346 16.37 -19.87 -1.83
C MET A 346 17.44 -18.79 -1.66
N ILE A 347 17.05 -17.52 -1.75
CA ILE A 347 17.97 -16.38 -1.66
C ILE A 347 18.42 -16.16 -0.21
N GLY A 348 17.46 -15.98 0.69
CA GLY A 348 17.70 -16.14 2.11
C GLY A 348 18.54 -15.07 2.80
N ARG A 349 18.65 -13.85 2.24
CA ARG A 349 19.57 -12.81 2.72
C ARG A 349 18.92 -11.75 3.61
N PHE A 350 19.71 -11.19 4.52
CA PHE A 350 19.46 -9.94 5.23
C PHE A 350 20.66 -8.99 5.05
N PHE A 351 20.41 -7.69 5.15
CA PHE A 351 21.36 -6.67 4.72
C PHE A 351 21.80 -5.80 5.90
N ILE A 352 23.10 -5.49 5.96
CA ILE A 352 23.65 -4.51 6.88
C ILE A 352 24.42 -3.46 6.07
N LEU A 353 23.87 -2.27 5.99
CA LEU A 353 24.50 -1.10 5.39
C LEU A 353 25.54 -0.54 6.37
N VAL A 354 26.82 -0.52 6.00
CA VAL A 354 27.91 -0.09 6.89
C VAL A 354 28.69 1.08 6.29
N GLY A 355 29.04 2.05 7.14
CA GLY A 355 29.84 3.20 6.73
C GLY A 355 29.84 4.26 7.81
N GLY A 356 30.65 5.31 7.65
CA GLY A 356 30.72 6.38 8.65
C GLY A 356 29.41 7.17 8.84
N GLY A 357 29.42 8.04 9.85
CA GLY A 357 28.39 9.06 10.00
C GLY A 357 28.36 10.00 8.79
N GLY A 358 27.18 10.23 8.22
CA GLY A 358 27.00 11.11 7.07
C GLY A 358 27.16 10.44 5.69
N ASN A 359 27.21 9.10 5.62
CA ASN A 359 27.31 8.36 4.35
C ASN A 359 25.96 8.11 3.65
N GLY A 360 24.86 8.68 4.16
CA GLY A 360 23.53 8.55 3.53
C GLY A 360 22.72 7.31 3.92
N LYS A 361 23.20 6.45 4.84
CA LYS A 361 22.49 5.26 5.35
C LYS A 361 21.04 5.50 5.77
N GLY A 362 20.82 6.41 6.73
CA GLY A 362 19.47 6.76 7.21
C GLY A 362 18.60 7.39 6.13
N THR A 363 19.21 8.05 5.13
CA THR A 363 18.49 8.56 3.96
C THR A 363 17.97 7.41 3.08
N LEU A 364 18.75 6.35 2.88
CA LEU A 364 18.30 5.17 2.12
C LEU A 364 17.12 4.49 2.81
N LEU A 365 17.20 4.30 4.14
CA LEU A 365 16.07 3.77 4.92
C LEU A 365 14.82 4.68 4.80
N SER A 366 15.00 6.00 4.77
CA SER A 366 13.89 6.95 4.58
C SER A 366 13.27 6.82 3.19
N ILE A 367 14.09 6.67 2.14
CA ILE A 367 13.63 6.45 0.76
C ILE A 367 12.83 5.14 0.66
N ILE A 368 13.38 4.03 1.19
CA ILE A 368 12.70 2.72 1.21
C ILE A 368 11.36 2.84 1.93
N ARG A 369 11.31 3.50 3.09
CA ARG A 369 10.07 3.73 3.85
C ARG A 369 9.05 4.57 3.09
N SER A 370 9.49 5.56 2.33
CA SER A 370 8.61 6.39 1.50
C SER A 370 8.03 5.61 0.32
N ILE A 371 8.84 4.78 -0.35
CA ILE A 371 8.40 3.92 -1.46
C ILE A 371 7.41 2.87 -0.97
N LEU A 372 7.78 2.13 0.08
CA LEU A 372 6.92 1.07 0.62
C LEU A 372 5.72 1.61 1.38
N ASN A 373 5.66 2.90 1.69
CA ASN A 373 4.77 3.51 2.68
C ASN A 373 5.01 2.99 4.11
N GLN A 374 4.87 3.88 5.09
CA GLN A 374 5.19 3.58 6.50
C GLN A 374 4.45 2.35 7.04
N LYS A 375 3.23 2.07 6.57
CA LYS A 375 2.45 0.90 6.97
C LYS A 375 3.08 -0.43 6.57
N ASN A 376 3.96 -0.49 5.57
CA ASN A 376 4.59 -1.75 5.17
C ASN A 376 5.96 -1.96 5.83
N CYS A 377 6.38 -1.06 6.73
CA CYS A 377 7.71 -1.08 7.33
C CYS A 377 7.68 -1.14 8.86
N THR A 378 8.69 -1.77 9.46
CA THR A 378 9.02 -1.69 10.88
C THR A 378 10.42 -1.10 11.09
N GLY A 379 10.84 -0.95 12.35
CA GLY A 379 12.17 -0.46 12.71
C GLY A 379 12.71 -1.14 13.96
N LEU A 380 12.57 -2.45 14.06
CA LEU A 380 13.14 -3.22 15.15
C LEU A 380 14.67 -3.30 14.99
N SER A 381 15.39 -3.13 16.10
CA SER A 381 16.80 -3.51 16.20
C SER A 381 16.93 -5.04 16.25
N ILE A 382 18.13 -5.56 16.00
CA ILE A 382 18.43 -6.99 16.11
C ILE A 382 18.05 -7.54 17.50
N LYS A 383 18.35 -6.77 18.56
CA LYS A 383 18.00 -7.11 19.95
C LYS A 383 16.49 -7.15 20.20
N ASN A 384 15.73 -6.25 19.60
CA ASN A 384 14.27 -6.25 19.75
C ASN A 384 13.60 -7.38 18.98
N MET A 385 14.26 -7.97 17.98
CA MET A 385 13.73 -9.14 17.26
C MET A 385 13.77 -10.42 18.09
N THR A 386 14.67 -10.54 19.06
CA THR A 386 14.67 -11.66 20.02
C THR A 386 13.71 -11.46 21.18
N ASP A 387 13.06 -10.30 21.26
CA ASP A 387 12.14 -9.98 22.35
C ASP A 387 10.68 -10.15 21.87
N GLU A 388 10.00 -11.14 22.45
CA GLU A 388 8.61 -11.51 22.15
C GLU A 388 7.63 -10.32 22.24
N ARG A 389 7.95 -9.30 23.05
CA ARG A 389 7.11 -8.10 23.23
C ARG A 389 7.03 -7.25 21.97
N TYR A 390 8.09 -7.22 21.17
CA TYR A 390 8.20 -6.37 19.99
C TYR A 390 8.10 -7.17 18.69
N PHE A 391 8.46 -8.46 18.72
CA PHE A 391 8.55 -9.32 17.53
C PHE A 391 7.26 -9.35 16.68
N ASN A 392 6.09 -9.26 17.33
CA ASN A 392 4.80 -9.33 16.67
C ASN A 392 4.51 -8.22 15.64
N VAL A 393 5.23 -7.09 15.70
CA VAL A 393 4.98 -5.96 14.77
C VAL A 393 5.48 -6.24 13.35
N LEU A 394 6.33 -7.25 13.16
CA LEU A 394 6.86 -7.67 11.86
C LEU A 394 5.80 -8.36 10.99
N GLN A 395 4.71 -8.86 11.57
CA GLN A 395 3.73 -9.64 10.83
C GLN A 395 2.96 -8.77 9.84
N GLY A 396 2.84 -9.23 8.60
CA GLY A 396 2.17 -8.49 7.53
C GLY A 396 2.94 -7.26 7.02
N ARG A 397 4.26 -7.20 7.22
CA ARG A 397 5.13 -6.11 6.76
C ARG A 397 6.06 -6.59 5.64
N LEU A 398 6.45 -5.68 4.75
CA LEU A 398 7.36 -5.95 3.63
C LEU A 398 8.83 -5.79 4.01
N ALA A 399 9.14 -4.92 4.98
CA ALA A 399 10.51 -4.67 5.39
C ALA A 399 10.64 -4.31 6.88
N ASN A 400 11.76 -4.72 7.48
CA ASN A 400 12.26 -4.13 8.71
C ASN A 400 13.44 -3.22 8.39
N LEU A 401 13.35 -1.96 8.81
CA LEU A 401 14.37 -0.94 8.58
C LEU A 401 14.96 -0.51 9.93
N GLY A 402 15.91 -1.30 10.45
CA GLY A 402 16.56 -1.07 11.74
C GLY A 402 17.73 -0.10 11.62
N ASP A 403 17.57 1.11 12.14
CA ASP A 403 18.61 2.15 12.05
C ASP A 403 19.60 2.08 13.23
N ASP A 404 20.88 2.28 12.93
CA ASP A 404 22.00 2.42 13.85
C ASP A 404 22.08 1.30 14.90
N ILE A 405 22.33 0.08 14.42
CA ILE A 405 22.52 -1.07 15.31
C ILE A 405 23.72 -0.82 16.23
N GLN A 406 23.54 -1.22 17.49
CA GLN A 406 24.56 -1.04 18.53
C GLN A 406 25.82 -1.82 18.17
N ASP A 407 26.97 -1.32 18.64
CA ASP A 407 28.27 -1.96 18.52
C ASP A 407 28.39 -3.14 19.51
N GLU A 408 27.47 -4.09 19.39
CA GLU A 408 27.41 -5.34 20.15
C GLU A 408 27.48 -6.52 19.18
N PRO A 409 28.24 -7.59 19.50
CA PRO A 409 28.29 -8.76 18.65
C PRO A 409 26.92 -9.44 18.49
N ILE A 410 26.58 -9.88 17.27
CA ILE A 410 25.37 -10.67 17.05
C ILE A 410 25.55 -12.06 17.69
N ASN A 411 24.77 -12.32 18.73
CA ASN A 411 24.82 -13.60 19.44
C ASN A 411 24.07 -14.72 18.70
N ASN A 412 24.17 -15.96 19.17
CA ASN A 412 23.58 -17.13 18.51
C ASN A 412 22.04 -17.09 18.46
N GLU A 413 21.38 -16.51 19.45
CA GLU A 413 19.92 -16.40 19.51
C GLU A 413 19.41 -15.39 18.47
N GLN A 414 20.03 -14.21 18.45
CA GLN A 414 19.77 -13.18 17.45
C GLN A 414 20.02 -13.71 16.04
N MET A 415 21.14 -14.41 15.84
CA MET A 415 21.46 -15.01 14.55
C MET A 415 20.41 -16.03 14.11
N LYS A 416 19.95 -16.88 15.03
CA LYS A 416 18.89 -17.87 14.74
C LYS A 416 17.61 -17.16 14.25
N VAL A 417 17.17 -16.11 14.94
CA VAL A 417 15.98 -15.34 14.53
C VAL A 417 16.18 -14.69 13.16
N LEU A 418 17.31 -14.03 12.93
CA LEU A 418 17.61 -13.39 11.64
C LEU A 418 17.57 -14.39 10.48
N LYS A 419 18.20 -15.56 10.65
CA LYS A 419 18.20 -16.64 9.66
C LYS A 419 16.79 -17.15 9.40
N ASN A 420 16.04 -17.48 10.44
CA ASN A 420 14.69 -18.02 10.29
C ASN A 420 13.77 -17.04 9.54
N ILE A 421 13.87 -15.73 9.81
CA ILE A 421 13.08 -14.75 9.07
C ILE A 421 13.55 -14.63 7.63
N SER A 422 14.87 -14.55 7.40
CA SER A 422 15.40 -14.39 6.04
C SER A 422 15.11 -15.60 5.15
N THR A 423 14.90 -16.78 5.74
CA THR A 423 14.48 -18.02 5.07
C THR A 423 13.00 -18.32 5.12
N CYS A 424 12.16 -17.44 5.68
CA CYS A 424 10.73 -17.75 5.87
C CYS A 424 10.50 -19.10 6.60
N ASP A 425 11.41 -19.47 7.50
CA ASP A 425 11.21 -20.58 8.43
C ASP A 425 10.28 -20.15 9.56
N PHE A 426 9.72 -21.13 10.27
CA PHE A 426 8.90 -20.86 11.43
C PHE A 426 9.68 -20.12 12.53
N VAL A 427 9.08 -19.04 13.01
CA VAL A 427 9.50 -18.37 14.24
C VAL A 427 8.38 -18.49 15.25
N GLU A 428 8.74 -18.80 16.50
CA GLU A 428 7.80 -18.82 17.61
C GLU A 428 7.48 -17.38 18.01
N MET A 429 6.21 -17.02 17.91
CA MET A 429 5.70 -15.72 18.32
C MET A 429 4.74 -15.91 19.48
N ARG A 430 5.02 -15.24 20.60
CA ARG A 430 4.13 -15.18 21.76
C ARG A 430 3.62 -13.76 21.94
N LYS A 431 2.31 -13.56 21.77
CA LYS A 431 1.67 -12.29 22.18
C LYS A 431 1.59 -12.27 23.71
N LEU A 432 1.74 -11.10 24.34
CA LEU A 432 1.53 -10.95 25.78
C LEU A 432 0.19 -11.59 26.18
N TYR A 433 0.21 -12.45 27.20
CA TYR A 433 -0.97 -13.18 27.70
C TYR A 433 -1.65 -14.15 26.71
N GLY A 434 -0.99 -14.54 25.63
CA GLY A 434 -1.46 -15.54 24.67
C GLY A 434 -0.58 -16.79 24.59
N ASN A 435 -1.10 -17.82 23.92
CA ASN A 435 -0.32 -19.01 23.55
C ASN A 435 0.69 -18.66 22.45
N ALA A 436 1.87 -19.30 22.50
CA ALA A 436 2.85 -19.23 21.44
C ALA A 436 2.26 -19.81 20.14
N LYS A 437 2.58 -19.17 19.02
CA LYS A 437 2.22 -19.62 17.67
C LYS A 437 3.45 -19.59 16.79
N SER A 438 3.65 -20.63 15.99
CA SER A 438 4.63 -20.63 14.92
C SER A 438 4.07 -19.86 13.73
N VAL A 439 4.83 -18.90 13.21
CA VAL A 439 4.47 -18.11 12.02
C VAL A 439 5.64 -18.09 11.04
N GLU A 440 5.32 -18.05 9.76
CA GLU A 440 6.29 -17.75 8.69
C GLU A 440 6.13 -16.28 8.31
N MET A 441 7.25 -15.62 8.01
CA MET A 441 7.25 -14.18 7.72
C MET A 441 8.15 -13.93 6.51
N THR A 442 7.78 -12.94 5.70
CA THR A 442 8.51 -12.55 4.48
C THR A 442 9.22 -11.19 4.51
N PRO A 443 9.29 -10.41 5.62
CA PRO A 443 9.86 -9.07 5.56
C PRO A 443 11.36 -9.13 5.24
N THR A 444 11.81 -8.29 4.31
CA THR A 444 13.25 -8.07 4.10
C THR A 444 13.84 -7.36 5.31
N LEU A 445 14.90 -7.92 5.88
CA LEU A 445 15.60 -7.32 7.01
C LEU A 445 16.76 -6.46 6.51
N ILE A 446 16.68 -5.15 6.76
CA ILE A 446 17.70 -4.17 6.40
C ILE A 446 18.09 -3.40 7.66
N PHE A 447 19.37 -3.41 7.96
CA PHE A 447 19.96 -2.70 9.09
C PHE A 447 21.00 -1.69 8.63
N THR A 448 21.27 -0.68 9.44
CA THR A 448 22.41 0.23 9.25
C THR A 448 23.34 0.14 10.45
N SER A 449 24.64 0.29 10.23
CA SER A 449 25.64 0.43 11.29
C SER A 449 26.70 1.46 10.93
N ASN A 450 27.25 2.13 11.94
CA ASN A 450 28.43 2.98 11.78
C ASN A 450 29.74 2.19 11.78
N HIS A 451 29.73 1.00 12.37
CA HIS A 451 30.89 0.13 12.54
C HIS A 451 30.57 -1.29 12.07
N ILE A 452 31.61 -2.01 11.68
CA ILE A 452 31.48 -3.46 11.44
C ILE A 452 31.25 -4.13 12.79
N ILE A 453 30.18 -4.91 12.92
CA ILE A 453 29.89 -5.68 14.14
C ILE A 453 30.34 -7.13 13.96
N LYS A 454 30.90 -7.71 15.02
CA LYS A 454 31.25 -9.13 15.02
C LYS A 454 30.00 -10.00 15.19
N SER A 455 30.08 -11.27 14.81
CA SER A 455 29.05 -12.28 15.10
C SER A 455 29.63 -13.39 15.97
N PHE A 456 28.81 -14.20 16.64
CA PHE A 456 29.28 -15.44 17.28
C PHE A 456 29.31 -16.62 16.29
N GLU A 457 28.38 -16.66 15.34
CA GLU A 457 28.34 -17.67 14.27
C GLU A 457 29.23 -17.25 13.09
N LYS A 458 30.11 -18.16 12.63
CA LYS A 458 31.11 -17.90 11.56
C LYS A 458 30.99 -18.81 10.33
N GLY A 459 30.20 -19.88 10.43
CA GLY A 459 30.10 -20.88 9.39
C GLY A 459 29.40 -20.36 8.13
N ASP A 460 29.46 -21.15 7.06
CA ASP A 460 28.77 -20.89 5.79
C ASP A 460 27.28 -20.53 5.94
N SER A 461 26.61 -21.11 6.95
CA SER A 461 25.22 -20.80 7.28
C SER A 461 24.99 -19.34 7.63
N TYR A 462 25.99 -18.65 8.20
CA TYR A 462 25.96 -17.22 8.45
C TYR A 462 26.38 -16.44 7.20
N LYS A 463 27.51 -16.84 6.57
CA LYS A 463 28.09 -16.14 5.41
C LYS A 463 27.11 -16.00 4.25
N ARG A 464 26.27 -17.01 4.01
CA ARG A 464 25.25 -16.98 2.93
C ARG A 464 24.03 -16.10 3.24
N ARG A 465 23.83 -15.70 4.50
CA ARG A 465 22.62 -15.02 4.97
C ARG A 465 22.85 -13.53 5.21
N VAL A 466 23.98 -13.15 5.80
CA VAL A 466 24.32 -11.74 5.96
C VAL A 466 24.91 -11.19 4.66
N THR A 467 24.52 -9.98 4.27
CA THR A 467 25.26 -9.22 3.27
C THR A 467 25.59 -7.85 3.81
N TRP A 468 26.87 -7.61 4.03
CA TRP A 468 27.41 -6.31 4.38
C TRP A 468 27.56 -5.45 3.14
N MET A 469 26.95 -4.26 3.17
CA MET A 469 26.92 -3.34 2.05
C MET A 469 27.70 -2.07 2.43
N PRO A 470 28.96 -1.93 2.00
CA PRO A 470 29.78 -0.78 2.34
C PRO A 470 29.28 0.49 1.64
N MET A 471 29.17 1.59 2.37
CA MET A 471 28.89 2.91 1.82
C MET A 471 30.17 3.75 1.81
N PHE A 472 30.67 4.06 0.63
CA PHE A 472 32.01 4.61 0.44
C PHE A 472 32.11 6.12 0.68
N THR A 473 31.06 6.86 0.35
CA THR A 473 31.14 8.32 0.26
C THR A 473 30.52 9.02 1.46
N LYS A 474 31.12 10.14 1.87
CA LYS A 474 30.53 11.07 2.85
C LYS A 474 29.90 12.24 2.12
N VAL A 475 28.72 12.68 2.57
CA VAL A 475 28.08 13.88 2.03
C VAL A 475 28.94 15.10 2.35
N SER A 476 29.39 15.82 1.32
CA SER A 476 30.25 17.00 1.46
C SER A 476 29.51 18.22 2.02
N LYS A 477 28.20 18.35 1.72
CA LYS A 477 27.35 19.46 2.17
C LYS A 477 25.98 18.95 2.62
N LYS A 478 25.62 19.22 3.88
CA LYS A 478 24.30 18.86 4.42
C LYS A 478 23.22 19.79 3.86
N ASP A 479 22.33 19.26 3.03
CA ASP A 479 21.08 19.93 2.64
C ASP A 479 19.94 19.50 3.56
N LYS A 480 19.32 20.46 4.25
CA LYS A 480 18.20 20.22 5.16
C LYS A 480 16.95 19.69 4.45
N ARG A 481 16.79 19.95 3.14
CA ARG A 481 15.65 19.52 2.34
C ARG A 481 15.96 18.30 1.48
N PHE A 482 17.14 17.69 1.63
CA PHE A 482 17.58 16.57 0.78
C PHE A 482 16.56 15.44 0.76
N ILE A 483 16.08 15.00 1.94
CA ILE A 483 15.08 13.92 2.03
C ILE A 483 13.79 14.30 1.31
N SER A 484 13.27 15.51 1.52
CA SER A 484 12.06 15.99 0.84
C SER A 484 12.24 16.09 -0.67
N ASN A 485 13.43 16.45 -1.15
CA ASN A 485 13.74 16.57 -2.57
C ASN A 485 13.87 15.18 -3.22
N ILE A 486 14.55 14.23 -2.58
CA ILE A 486 14.76 12.87 -3.11
C ILE A 486 13.54 11.95 -2.93
N THR A 487 12.53 12.40 -2.19
CA THR A 487 11.25 11.69 -1.98
C THR A 487 10.03 12.51 -2.43
N ASN A 488 10.24 13.52 -3.30
CA ASN A 488 9.11 14.20 -3.93
C ASN A 488 8.38 13.26 -4.90
N GLU A 489 7.20 13.67 -5.39
CA GLU A 489 6.34 12.82 -6.24
C GLU A 489 7.06 12.29 -7.50
N LYS A 490 7.80 13.14 -8.22
CA LYS A 490 8.57 12.73 -9.40
C LYS A 490 9.69 11.75 -9.04
N ALA A 491 10.43 12.03 -7.97
CA ALA A 491 11.51 11.17 -7.50
C ALA A 491 10.97 9.81 -7.03
N LEU A 492 9.85 9.76 -6.32
CA LEU A 492 9.20 8.51 -5.90
C LEU A 492 8.69 7.70 -7.09
N GLN A 493 8.15 8.35 -8.12
CA GLN A 493 7.75 7.68 -9.37
C GLN A 493 8.96 7.02 -10.05
N TYR A 494 10.09 7.74 -10.15
CA TYR A 494 11.32 7.19 -10.74
C TYR A 494 11.96 6.09 -9.87
N TRP A 495 12.00 6.27 -8.55
CA TRP A 495 12.38 5.21 -7.62
C TRP A 495 11.52 3.96 -7.78
N THR A 496 10.20 4.12 -7.90
CA THR A 496 9.27 3.00 -8.07
C THR A 496 9.57 2.25 -9.37
N LYS A 497 9.84 2.95 -10.47
CA LYS A 497 10.29 2.33 -11.72
C LYS A 497 11.55 1.47 -11.49
N LEU A 498 12.61 2.06 -10.96
CA LEU A 498 13.89 1.37 -10.75
C LEU A 498 13.78 0.15 -9.84
N VAL A 499 12.98 0.26 -8.77
CA VAL A 499 12.79 -0.81 -7.77
C VAL A 499 11.92 -1.94 -8.30
N VAL A 500 10.88 -1.63 -9.09
CA VAL A 500 10.05 -2.66 -9.74
C VAL A 500 10.84 -3.40 -10.81
N GLU A 501 11.67 -2.71 -11.60
CA GLU A 501 12.58 -3.35 -12.55
C GLU A 501 13.62 -4.22 -11.85
N ALA A 502 14.09 -3.82 -10.66
CA ALA A 502 14.98 -4.63 -9.84
C ALA A 502 14.29 -5.87 -9.26
N TYR A 503 13.02 -5.75 -8.87
CA TYR A 503 12.17 -6.88 -8.50
C TYR A 503 12.04 -7.89 -9.66
N PHE A 504 11.90 -7.43 -10.91
CA PHE A 504 11.89 -8.33 -12.08
C PHE A 504 13.22 -9.08 -12.23
N ARG A 505 14.36 -8.36 -12.11
CA ARG A 505 15.69 -8.98 -12.19
C ARG A 505 15.92 -10.06 -11.13
N ILE A 506 15.40 -9.88 -9.92
CA ILE A 506 15.51 -10.91 -8.85
C ILE A 506 14.80 -12.20 -9.27
N TYR A 507 13.62 -12.12 -9.86
CA TYR A 507 12.90 -13.32 -10.33
C TYR A 507 13.55 -13.94 -11.55
N GLU A 508 14.14 -13.13 -12.44
CA GLU A 508 14.85 -13.63 -13.62
C GLU A 508 16.15 -14.36 -13.23
N ASN A 509 16.91 -13.81 -12.29
CA ASN A 509 18.21 -14.33 -11.91
C ASN A 509 18.16 -15.32 -10.75
N GLU A 510 17.05 -15.34 -9.99
CA GLU A 510 16.90 -16.12 -8.76
C GLU A 510 17.97 -15.80 -7.67
N ASP A 511 18.70 -14.69 -7.83
CA ASP A 511 19.72 -14.17 -6.92
C ASP A 511 19.96 -12.67 -7.22
N PHE A 512 20.84 -12.05 -6.45
CA PHE A 512 21.31 -10.68 -6.68
C PHE A 512 22.37 -10.62 -7.77
N THR A 513 22.46 -9.48 -8.46
CA THR A 513 23.57 -9.12 -9.34
C THR A 513 24.89 -9.23 -8.57
N LYS A 514 25.92 -9.85 -9.14
CA LYS A 514 27.24 -9.93 -8.49
C LYS A 514 28.00 -8.62 -8.63
N THR A 515 28.66 -8.18 -7.56
CA THR A 515 29.50 -6.98 -7.56
C THR A 515 30.75 -7.21 -6.71
N SER A 516 31.92 -6.93 -7.30
CA SER A 516 33.21 -7.14 -6.65
C SER A 516 33.34 -6.31 -5.36
N LYS A 517 32.79 -5.09 -5.33
CA LYS A 517 32.86 -4.21 -4.15
C LYS A 517 32.19 -4.83 -2.92
N VAL A 518 31.04 -5.49 -3.10
CA VAL A 518 30.33 -6.16 -1.99
C VAL A 518 30.97 -7.52 -1.69
N GLU A 519 31.33 -8.29 -2.71
CA GLU A 519 31.94 -9.61 -2.53
C GLU A 519 33.29 -9.54 -1.80
N GLU A 520 34.19 -8.64 -2.22
CA GLU A 520 35.48 -8.43 -1.56
C GLU A 520 35.31 -7.91 -0.12
N PHE A 521 34.34 -7.01 0.11
CA PHE A 521 34.08 -6.50 1.44
C PHE A 521 33.58 -7.60 2.39
N ASN A 522 32.65 -8.45 1.93
CA ASN A 522 32.15 -9.56 2.74
C ASN A 522 33.21 -10.64 2.95
N ALA A 523 34.05 -10.91 1.96
CA ALA A 523 35.17 -11.84 2.09
C ALA A 523 36.12 -11.40 3.21
N ARG A 524 36.57 -10.13 3.18
CA ARG A 524 37.43 -9.54 4.23
C ARG A 524 36.74 -9.52 5.58
N TYR A 525 35.46 -9.10 5.63
CA TYR A 525 34.69 -9.14 6.87
C TYR A 525 34.68 -10.55 7.50
N HIS A 526 34.43 -11.58 6.70
CA HIS A 526 34.37 -12.95 7.21
C HIS A 526 35.73 -13.50 7.65
N GLU A 527 36.81 -13.03 7.02
CA GLU A 527 38.19 -13.30 7.43
C GLU A 527 38.51 -12.63 8.77
N ASP A 528 38.29 -11.31 8.88
CA ASP A 528 38.51 -10.51 10.11
C ASP A 528 37.64 -10.98 11.30
N ASN A 529 36.48 -11.55 11.00
CA ASN A 529 35.57 -12.05 12.00
C ASN A 529 35.98 -13.45 12.51
N ASP A 530 36.90 -14.16 11.85
CA ASP A 530 37.42 -15.46 12.28
C ASP A 530 38.79 -15.31 12.98
N SER A 531 38.76 -15.12 14.30
CA SER A 531 39.98 -15.02 15.12
C SER A 531 40.87 -16.27 15.07
N THR A 532 40.35 -17.45 14.71
CA THR A 532 41.23 -18.62 14.52
C THR A 532 41.99 -18.54 13.21
N LEU A 533 41.36 -17.98 12.17
CA LEU A 533 41.99 -17.75 10.88
C LEU A 533 43.08 -16.69 11.01
N GLU A 534 42.77 -15.58 11.69
CA GLU A 534 43.74 -14.53 12.01
C GLU A 534 44.94 -15.10 12.79
N PHE A 535 44.70 -15.85 13.86
CA PHE A 535 45.75 -16.52 14.63
C PHE A 535 46.60 -17.49 13.79
N VAL A 536 45.96 -18.33 12.96
CA VAL A 536 46.66 -19.35 12.18
C VAL A 536 47.42 -18.75 10.99
N HIS A 537 47.00 -17.61 10.45
CA HIS A 537 47.72 -16.91 9.39
C HIS A 537 49.08 -16.37 9.85
N ASP A 538 49.23 -16.08 11.15
CA ASP A 538 50.48 -15.64 11.75
C ASP A 538 51.42 -16.80 12.12
N LEU A 539 51.01 -18.06 11.88
CA LEU A 539 51.79 -19.25 12.20
C LEU A 539 52.36 -19.93 10.96
N ASP A 540 53.59 -20.44 11.07
CA ASP A 540 54.16 -21.37 10.11
C ASP A 540 53.87 -22.83 10.52
N ILE A 541 54.03 -23.76 9.57
CA ILE A 541 53.90 -25.22 9.81
C ILE A 541 54.78 -25.65 11.00
N LEU A 542 55.98 -25.07 11.13
CA LEU A 542 56.93 -25.39 12.19
C LEU A 542 56.48 -24.98 13.60
N ASP A 543 55.59 -23.99 13.69
CA ASP A 543 55.04 -23.52 14.97
C ASP A 543 53.97 -24.46 15.51
N VAL A 544 53.42 -25.34 14.67
CA VAL A 544 52.28 -26.21 14.99
C VAL A 544 52.64 -27.69 14.93
N GLU A 545 53.45 -28.11 13.96
CA GLU A 545 53.82 -29.51 13.76
C GLU A 545 54.53 -30.08 15.01
N GLY A 546 54.07 -31.25 15.46
CA GLY A 546 54.62 -31.93 16.63
C GLY A 546 54.06 -31.46 17.99
N LYS A 547 53.39 -30.31 18.06
CA LYS A 547 52.72 -29.83 19.29
C LYS A 547 51.39 -30.55 19.54
N ARG A 548 50.96 -30.57 20.81
CA ARG A 548 49.65 -31.15 21.20
C ARG A 548 48.53 -30.14 20.98
N GLY A 549 47.34 -30.65 20.65
CA GLY A 549 46.14 -29.82 20.49
C GLY A 549 45.85 -28.84 21.65
N PRO A 550 45.95 -29.25 22.93
CA PRO A 550 45.81 -28.34 24.06
C PRO A 550 46.86 -27.22 24.12
N GLU A 551 48.11 -27.49 23.72
CA GLU A 551 49.19 -26.49 23.76
C GLU A 551 48.90 -25.35 22.79
N ILE A 552 48.56 -25.69 21.54
CA ILE A 552 48.16 -24.70 20.53
C ILE A 552 46.89 -23.96 20.92
N TYR A 553 45.95 -24.62 21.59
CA TYR A 553 44.73 -23.98 22.03
C TYR A 553 44.96 -22.99 23.18
N GLU A 554 45.87 -23.30 24.11
CA GLU A 554 46.28 -22.37 25.18
C GLU A 554 47.01 -21.15 24.60
N GLU A 555 47.88 -21.35 23.61
CA GLU A 555 48.53 -20.25 22.85
C GLU A 555 47.47 -19.35 22.17
N TYR A 556 46.47 -19.96 21.54
CA TYR A 556 45.35 -19.24 20.93
C TYR A 556 44.49 -18.49 21.95
N GLU A 557 44.17 -19.11 23.10
CA GLU A 557 43.38 -18.48 24.16
C GLU A 557 44.05 -17.21 24.67
N LEU A 558 45.36 -17.29 24.93
CA LEU A 558 46.16 -16.16 25.36
C LEU A 558 46.21 -15.06 24.28
N TRP A 559 46.51 -15.42 23.04
CA TRP A 559 46.55 -14.48 21.92
C TRP A 559 45.19 -13.79 21.72
N ALA A 560 44.09 -14.54 21.82
CA ALA A 560 42.74 -13.98 21.68
C ALA A 560 42.42 -13.00 22.81
N GLU A 561 42.78 -13.33 24.06
CA GLU A 561 42.60 -12.43 25.20
C GLU A 561 43.41 -11.13 25.05
N GLU A 562 44.69 -11.23 24.66
CA GLU A 562 45.58 -10.09 24.42
C GLU A 562 45.05 -9.15 23.31
N ASN A 563 44.35 -9.70 22.32
CA ASN A 563 43.73 -8.94 21.22
C ASN A 563 42.28 -8.52 21.50
N GLY A 564 41.75 -8.78 22.70
CA GLY A 564 40.36 -8.45 23.07
C GLY A 564 39.32 -9.22 22.25
N LEU A 565 39.68 -10.41 21.78
CA LEU A 565 38.86 -11.30 20.95
C LEU A 565 38.20 -12.38 21.80
N ASN A 566 37.00 -12.81 21.39
CA ASN A 566 36.39 -13.99 21.98
C ASN A 566 37.08 -15.25 21.47
N VAL A 567 37.45 -16.13 22.40
CA VAL A 567 38.02 -17.46 22.12
C VAL A 567 36.99 -18.32 21.38
N GLN A 568 37.39 -18.84 20.23
CA GLN A 568 36.60 -19.84 19.50
C GLN A 568 36.89 -21.26 19.97
N SER A 569 36.01 -22.21 19.65
CA SER A 569 36.16 -23.60 20.10
C SER A 569 37.42 -24.28 19.55
N ARG A 570 37.97 -25.24 20.31
CA ARG A 570 39.05 -26.15 19.85
C ARG A 570 38.77 -26.76 18.48
N ARG A 571 37.51 -27.08 18.19
CA ARG A 571 37.12 -27.67 16.90
C ARG A 571 37.31 -26.67 15.75
N ALA A 572 36.97 -25.39 15.96
CA ALA A 572 37.17 -24.35 14.96
C ALA A 572 38.65 -24.19 14.66
N LEU A 573 39.48 -23.99 15.70
CA LEU A 573 40.94 -23.87 15.56
C LEU A 573 41.56 -25.07 14.82
N ASN A 574 41.20 -26.31 15.19
CA ASN A 574 41.70 -27.50 14.51
C ASN A 574 41.26 -27.58 13.05
N THR A 575 40.06 -27.09 12.73
CA THR A 575 39.54 -27.07 11.35
C THR A 575 40.34 -26.06 10.52
N THR A 576 40.61 -24.89 11.09
CA THR A 576 41.41 -23.83 10.48
C THR A 576 42.86 -24.25 10.23
N ILE A 577 43.51 -24.86 11.23
CA ILE A 577 44.87 -25.42 11.10
C ILE A 577 44.91 -26.46 9.96
N LYS A 578 43.91 -27.33 9.87
CA LYS A 578 43.83 -28.32 8.78
C LYS A 578 43.66 -27.65 7.42
N SER A 579 42.81 -26.63 7.30
CA SER A 579 42.57 -25.97 6.01
C SER A 579 43.72 -25.07 5.55
N VAL A 580 44.41 -24.40 6.48
CA VAL A 580 45.42 -23.37 6.17
C VAL A 580 46.83 -23.97 6.12
N LEU A 581 47.18 -24.83 7.08
CA LEU A 581 48.53 -25.40 7.24
C LEU A 581 48.66 -26.86 6.78
N ASP A 582 47.56 -27.49 6.36
CA ASP A 582 47.50 -28.91 5.97
C ASP A 582 47.99 -29.87 7.08
N LEU A 583 47.64 -29.56 8.33
CA LEU A 583 47.99 -30.34 9.53
C LEU A 583 46.75 -30.92 10.21
N GLU A 584 46.84 -32.15 10.72
CA GLU A 584 45.80 -32.77 11.54
C GLU A 584 46.38 -33.52 12.75
N THR A 585 45.54 -33.76 13.77
CA THR A 585 46.00 -34.45 14.99
C THR A 585 46.05 -35.97 14.78
N LYS A 586 47.25 -36.56 14.80
CA LYS A 586 47.50 -38.00 14.68
C LYS A 586 48.03 -38.59 16.00
N PRO A 587 47.70 -39.85 16.34
CA PRO A 587 48.19 -40.50 17.54
C PRO A 587 49.67 -40.92 17.39
N VAL A 588 50.50 -40.56 18.36
CA VAL A 588 51.93 -40.88 18.42
C VAL A 588 52.27 -41.41 19.82
N LYS A 589 53.21 -42.37 19.91
CA LYS A 589 53.73 -42.85 21.20
C LYS A 589 54.88 -41.95 21.67
N ILE A 590 54.71 -41.29 22.81
CA ILE A 590 55.74 -40.50 23.48
C ILE A 590 55.94 -41.11 24.88
N ASN A 591 57.17 -41.55 25.20
CA ASN A 591 57.52 -42.18 26.49
C ASN A 591 56.56 -43.31 26.92
N GLY A 592 56.12 -44.14 25.98
CA GLY A 592 55.23 -45.28 26.24
C GLY A 592 53.74 -44.92 26.39
N LYS A 593 53.36 -43.64 26.33
CA LYS A 593 51.95 -43.18 26.36
C LYS A 593 51.53 -42.66 24.99
N THR A 594 50.27 -42.89 24.62
CA THR A 594 49.69 -42.33 23.39
C THR A 594 49.34 -40.86 23.61
N ALA A 595 49.91 -39.98 22.80
CA ALA A 595 49.56 -38.57 22.69
C ALA A 595 49.01 -38.28 21.28
N ARG A 596 48.22 -37.22 21.11
CA ARG A 596 47.84 -36.73 19.78
C ARG A 596 48.57 -35.42 19.51
N ILE A 597 49.30 -35.37 18.41
CA ILE A 597 50.07 -34.20 17.99
C ILE A 597 49.71 -33.85 16.55
N TYR A 598 49.92 -32.59 16.15
CA TYR A 598 49.72 -32.17 14.77
C TYR A 598 50.79 -32.76 13.85
N GLN A 599 50.36 -33.30 12.72
CA GLN A 599 51.21 -33.85 11.66
C GLN A 599 50.56 -33.55 10.31
N LYS A 600 51.35 -33.49 9.22
CA LYS A 600 50.81 -33.35 7.87
C LYS A 600 49.71 -34.37 7.57
N CYS A 601 48.64 -33.91 6.91
CA CYS A 601 47.49 -34.71 6.50
C CYS A 601 47.89 -36.01 5.78
#